data_AF-A0ABD5MTG6-F1
#
_entry.id   AF-A0ABD5MTG6-F1
#
_cell.length_a   1.000
_cell.length_b   1.000
_cell.length_c   1.000
_cell.angle_alpha   90.00
_cell.angle_beta   90.00
_cell.angle_gamma   90.00
#
_symmetry.space_group_name_H-M   'P 1'
#
loop_
_entity.id
_entity.type
_entity.pdbx_description
1 polymer ?
#
loop_
_entity_poly.entity_id
_entity_poly.type
_entity_poly.pdbx_seq_one_letter_code
_entity_poly.pdbx_strand_id
1 'polypeptide(L)'
;MSNTTGEISMKMFTAGIVIAILASSALSTVIVTQLAVGKGFGAPDYDSGWTVINPGTNVNITHNLGTGDLLVYLYGRFRSTLGDMRWIYHQTNLGTNIFGLGDEWIQRGAQWSSDENWIVVFREYTDESWEEFRVIIWKIT
;
A
#
# COMPACT_ATOMS: atom_id res chain seq x y z
N MET A 1 -58.70 -36.76 -28.67
CA MET A 1 -57.87 -35.82 -27.88
C MET A 1 -56.42 -36.22 -28.09
N SER A 2 -55.69 -35.54 -28.97
CA SER A 2 -54.26 -35.84 -29.20
C SER A 2 -53.43 -35.06 -28.19
N ASN A 3 -52.77 -35.77 -27.27
CA ASN A 3 -51.78 -35.19 -26.38
C ASN A 3 -50.53 -34.81 -27.18
N THR A 4 -50.42 -33.53 -27.55
CA THR A 4 -49.13 -32.93 -27.92
C THR A 4 -48.31 -32.76 -26.65
N THR A 5 -47.59 -33.80 -26.25
CA THR A 5 -46.45 -33.66 -25.34
C THR A 5 -45.43 -32.77 -26.04
N GLY A 6 -45.33 -31.52 -25.59
CA GLY A 6 -44.40 -30.53 -26.12
C GLY A 6 -42.98 -30.96 -25.82
N GLU A 7 -42.37 -31.74 -26.71
CA GLU A 7 -40.95 -32.02 -26.69
C GLU A 7 -40.21 -30.70 -26.93
N ILE A 8 -39.43 -30.27 -25.93
CA ILE A 8 -38.52 -29.15 -26.09
C ILE A 8 -37.53 -29.55 -27.17
N SER A 9 -37.54 -28.84 -28.31
CA SER A 9 -36.59 -29.05 -29.38
C SER A 9 -35.18 -29.00 -28.82
N MET A 10 -34.33 -29.98 -29.19
CA MET A 10 -32.92 -30.03 -28.81
C MET A 10 -32.20 -28.70 -29.08
N LYS A 11 -32.61 -27.96 -30.11
CA LYS A 11 -32.09 -26.61 -30.43
C LYS A 11 -32.43 -25.58 -29.34
N MET A 12 -33.64 -25.62 -28.78
CA MET A 12 -34.04 -24.73 -27.69
C MET A 12 -33.34 -25.09 -26.38
N PHE A 13 -33.12 -26.38 -26.12
CA PHE A 13 -32.35 -26.85 -24.97
C PHE A 13 -30.88 -26.37 -25.04
N THR A 14 -30.22 -26.57 -26.20
CA THR A 14 -28.85 -26.10 -26.41
C THR A 14 -28.74 -24.58 -26.32
N ALA A 15 -29.69 -23.83 -26.89
CA ALA A 15 -29.70 -22.37 -26.78
C ALA A 15 -29.81 -21.90 -25.31
N GLY A 16 -30.65 -22.56 -24.51
CA GLY A 16 -30.80 -22.26 -23.08
C GLY A 16 -29.50 -22.46 -22.30
N ILE A 17 -28.76 -23.55 -22.55
CA ILE A 17 -27.46 -23.80 -21.90
C ILE A 17 -26.43 -22.74 -22.27
N VAL A 18 -26.33 -22.37 -23.55
CA VAL A 18 -25.36 -21.36 -24.00
C VAL A 18 -25.63 -20.01 -23.35
N ILE A 19 -26.89 -19.59 -23.27
CA ILE A 19 -27.29 -18.34 -22.61
C ILE A 19 -26.96 -18.38 -21.13
N ALA A 20 -27.24 -19.50 -20.45
CA ALA A 20 -26.91 -19.66 -19.03
C ALA A 20 -25.41 -19.54 -18.77
N ILE A 21 -24.56 -20.18 -19.59
CA ILE A 21 -23.10 -20.10 -19.45
C ILE A 21 -22.59 -18.67 -19.65
N LEU A 22 -23.09 -17.98 -20.69
CA LEU A 22 -22.69 -16.59 -20.97
C LEU A 22 -23.14 -15.64 -19.86
N ALA A 23 -24.34 -15.82 -19.30
CA ALA A 23 -24.82 -15.03 -18.18
C ALA A 23 -23.99 -15.28 -16.91
N SER A 24 -23.63 -16.54 -16.63
CA SER A 24 -22.78 -16.89 -15.49
C SER A 24 -21.35 -16.35 -15.62
N SER A 25 -20.76 -16.33 -16.81
CA SER A 25 -19.40 -15.80 -17.01
C SER A 25 -19.35 -14.27 -16.91
N ALA A 26 -20.38 -13.57 -17.41
CA ALA A 26 -20.52 -12.13 -17.22
C ALA A 26 -20.70 -11.75 -15.75
N LEU A 27 -21.54 -12.49 -14.99
CA LEU A 27 -21.73 -12.22 -13.57
C LEU A 27 -20.45 -12.52 -12.75
N SER A 28 -19.74 -13.60 -13.08
CA SER A 28 -18.47 -13.94 -12.44
C SER A 28 -17.40 -12.87 -12.66
N THR A 29 -17.27 -12.35 -13.88
CA THR A 29 -16.31 -11.27 -14.18
C THR A 29 -16.65 -9.97 -13.44
N VAL A 30 -17.92 -9.58 -13.36
CA VAL A 30 -18.36 -8.41 -12.58
C VAL A 30 -18.04 -8.58 -11.09
N ILE A 31 -18.35 -9.73 -10.50
CA ILE A 31 -18.07 -10.01 -9.08
C ILE A 31 -16.57 -9.98 -8.81
N VAL A 32 -15.74 -10.57 -9.68
CA VAL A 32 -14.28 -10.52 -9.54
C VAL A 32 -13.76 -9.09 -9.64
N THR A 33 -14.26 -8.29 -10.58
CA THR A 33 -13.86 -6.87 -10.66
C THR A 33 -14.28 -6.06 -9.44
N GLN A 34 -15.48 -6.27 -8.88
CA GLN A 34 -15.92 -5.52 -7.71
C GLN A 34 -15.27 -5.98 -6.40
N LEU A 35 -14.94 -7.28 -6.27
CA LEU A 35 -14.24 -7.80 -5.09
C LEU A 35 -12.73 -7.54 -5.14
N ALA A 36 -12.13 -7.44 -6.34
CA ALA A 36 -10.76 -6.93 -6.49
C ALA A 36 -10.66 -5.44 -6.13
N VAL A 37 -11.77 -4.71 -6.14
CA VAL A 37 -11.92 -3.36 -5.56
C VAL A 37 -12.22 -3.49 -4.06
N GLY A 38 -11.46 -4.34 -3.36
CA GLY A 38 -11.40 -4.33 -1.91
C GLY A 38 -10.99 -2.92 -1.46
N LYS A 39 -11.87 -2.25 -0.73
CA LYS A 39 -11.77 -0.84 -0.32
C LYS A 39 -10.69 -0.61 0.74
N GLY A 40 -9.43 -0.88 0.39
CA GLY A 40 -8.25 -0.20 0.95
C GLY A 40 -7.86 0.97 0.06
N PHE A 41 -6.77 1.68 0.36
CA PHE A 41 -6.28 2.78 -0.48
C PHE A 41 -5.80 2.36 -1.90
N GLY A 42 -5.97 1.09 -2.29
CA GLY A 42 -5.44 0.56 -3.55
C GLY A 42 -3.92 0.43 -3.53
N ALA A 43 -3.32 0.21 -4.69
CA ALA A 43 -1.87 0.32 -4.85
C ALA A 43 -1.44 1.78 -4.60
N PRO A 44 -0.25 2.01 -4.02
CA PRO A 44 0.24 3.36 -3.82
C PRO A 44 0.47 4.07 -5.15
N ASP A 45 0.19 5.37 -5.17
CA ASP A 45 0.50 6.25 -6.30
C ASP A 45 2.02 6.46 -6.43
N TYR A 46 2.77 6.33 -5.34
CA TYR A 46 4.22 6.40 -5.34
C TYR A 46 4.86 5.50 -4.28
N ASP A 47 5.99 4.91 -4.64
CA ASP A 47 6.81 4.07 -3.77
C ASP A 47 8.29 4.37 -4.04
N SER A 48 9.00 4.89 -3.03
CA SER A 48 10.40 5.29 -3.19
C SER A 48 11.37 4.11 -3.33
N GLY A 49 10.93 2.89 -3.00
CA GLY A 49 11.85 1.81 -2.63
C GLY A 49 12.63 2.11 -1.35
N TRP A 50 13.51 1.19 -0.96
CA TRP A 50 14.39 1.38 0.20
C TRP A 50 15.56 2.30 -0.16
N THR A 51 15.75 3.36 0.61
CA THR A 51 16.79 4.36 0.42
C THR A 51 17.60 4.50 1.69
N VAL A 52 18.93 4.52 1.56
CA VAL A 52 19.85 4.73 2.70
C VAL A 52 19.74 6.17 3.21
N ILE A 53 19.77 6.35 4.52
CA ILE A 53 19.79 7.68 5.16
C ILE A 53 20.76 7.72 6.34
N ASN A 54 21.63 8.73 6.34
CA ASN A 54 22.59 8.94 7.42
C ASN A 54 22.01 9.84 8.52
N PRO A 55 22.44 9.70 9.79
CA PRO A 55 21.99 10.58 10.85
C PRO A 55 22.30 12.05 10.54
N GLY A 56 21.36 12.95 10.85
CA GLY A 56 21.49 14.39 10.64
C GLY A 56 21.40 14.83 9.18
N THR A 57 20.95 13.98 8.26
CA THR A 57 20.86 14.30 6.83
C THR A 57 19.41 14.39 6.34
N ASN A 58 19.23 15.21 5.30
CA ASN A 58 18.00 15.27 4.51
C ASN A 58 18.15 14.44 3.25
N VAL A 59 17.13 13.66 2.91
CA VAL A 59 17.02 12.97 1.63
C VAL A 59 15.77 13.48 0.91
N ASN A 60 15.97 14.09 -0.25
CA ASN A 60 14.89 14.61 -1.08
C ASN A 60 14.47 13.53 -2.09
N ILE A 61 13.18 13.26 -2.15
CA ILE A 61 12.56 12.33 -3.09
C ILE A 61 11.53 13.09 -3.92
N THR A 62 11.62 12.94 -5.24
CA THR A 62 10.64 13.50 -6.17
C THR A 62 9.60 12.44 -6.54
N HIS A 63 8.32 12.72 -6.27
CA HIS A 63 7.20 11.83 -6.60
C HIS A 63 6.30 12.34 -7.74
N ASN A 64 6.36 13.63 -8.10
CA ASN A 64 5.62 14.23 -9.23
C ASN A 64 4.10 13.94 -9.22
N LEU A 65 3.47 13.95 -8.04
CA LEU A 65 2.03 13.62 -7.92
C LEU A 65 1.12 14.83 -8.16
N GLY A 66 1.68 16.05 -8.18
CA GLY A 66 0.97 17.28 -8.49
C GLY A 66 -0.10 17.67 -7.46
N THR A 67 0.02 17.20 -6.22
CA THR A 67 -0.92 17.54 -5.13
C THR A 67 -0.27 17.36 -3.76
N GLY A 68 -0.65 18.21 -2.80
CA GLY A 68 -0.29 18.09 -1.39
C GLY A 68 -1.29 17.25 -0.57
N ASP A 69 -2.43 16.87 -1.14
CA ASP A 69 -3.44 16.03 -0.49
C ASP A 69 -3.01 14.55 -0.53
N LEU A 70 -2.09 14.21 0.37
CA LEU A 70 -1.38 12.94 0.39
C LEU A 70 -1.60 12.19 1.71
N LEU A 71 -1.88 10.89 1.62
CA LEU A 71 -1.60 9.95 2.69
C LEU A 71 -0.19 9.42 2.52
N VAL A 72 0.69 9.76 3.46
CA VAL A 72 2.10 9.36 3.44
C VAL A 72 2.35 8.33 4.53
N TYR A 73 3.02 7.25 4.15
CA TYR A 73 3.48 6.23 5.06
C TYR A 73 5.01 6.10 4.98
N LEU A 74 5.68 6.30 6.11
CA LEU A 74 7.14 6.24 6.23
C LEU A 74 7.54 4.99 7.02
N TYR A 75 8.36 4.14 6.42
CA TYR A 75 8.96 2.97 7.05
C TYR A 75 10.45 3.19 7.29
N GLY A 76 10.95 2.68 8.41
CA GLY A 76 12.38 2.55 8.68
C GLY A 76 12.78 1.08 8.79
N ARG A 77 14.05 0.79 8.50
CA ARG A 77 14.67 -0.49 8.87
C ARG A 77 16.16 -0.32 9.18
N PHE A 78 16.66 -1.26 9.96
CA PHE A 78 18.10 -1.45 10.17
C PHE A 78 18.45 -2.92 10.14
N ARG A 79 19.72 -3.19 9.93
CA ARG A 79 20.26 -4.53 10.00
C ARG A 79 20.61 -4.88 11.44
N SER A 80 19.96 -5.92 11.97
CA SER A 80 20.28 -6.49 13.27
C SER A 80 21.75 -6.90 13.35
N THR A 81 22.43 -6.47 14.41
CA THR A 81 23.76 -6.96 14.76
C THR A 81 23.72 -8.20 15.67
N LEU A 82 22.52 -8.65 16.07
CA LEU A 82 22.30 -9.81 16.92
C LEU A 82 22.39 -11.12 16.12
N GLY A 83 23.59 -11.42 15.59
CA GLY A 83 24.00 -12.73 15.08
C GLY A 83 23.32 -13.24 13.79
N ASP A 84 22.14 -12.75 13.46
CA ASP A 84 21.30 -13.23 12.34
C ASP A 84 21.32 -12.30 11.12
N MET A 85 21.88 -11.09 11.25
CA MET A 85 21.98 -10.07 10.20
C MET A 85 20.63 -9.77 9.50
N ARG A 86 19.51 -10.02 10.18
CA ARG A 86 18.16 -9.84 9.60
C ARG A 86 17.78 -8.36 9.58
N TRP A 87 16.98 -7.97 8.59
CA TRP A 87 16.34 -6.65 8.58
C TRP A 87 15.26 -6.60 9.65
N ILE A 88 15.40 -5.65 10.56
CA ILE A 88 14.38 -5.31 11.54
C ILE A 88 13.67 -4.07 11.02
N TYR A 89 12.36 -4.18 10.83
CA TYR A 89 11.50 -3.10 10.38
C TYR A 89 10.98 -2.36 11.58
N HIS A 90 11.11 -1.03 11.57
CA HIS A 90 10.70 -0.18 12.66
C HIS A 90 9.65 0.82 12.20
N GLN A 91 8.56 0.90 12.95
CA GLN A 91 7.51 1.92 12.82
C GLN A 91 7.29 2.68 14.13
N THR A 92 7.91 2.22 15.23
CA THR A 92 7.74 2.84 16.55
C THR A 92 8.42 4.22 16.54
N ASN A 93 7.65 5.24 16.94
CA ASN A 93 7.95 6.68 17.01
C ASN A 93 7.77 7.49 15.71
N LEU A 94 6.51 7.51 15.23
CA LEU A 94 5.98 8.53 14.33
C LEU A 94 6.50 9.94 14.70
N GLY A 95 7.35 10.52 13.85
CA GLY A 95 7.61 11.95 13.66
C GLY A 95 7.24 12.93 14.79
N THR A 96 7.80 12.76 15.99
CA THR A 96 7.59 13.69 17.11
C THR A 96 8.91 14.05 17.77
N ASN A 97 9.01 15.30 18.20
CA ASN A 97 10.06 15.77 19.08
C ASN A 97 9.72 15.31 20.51
N ILE A 98 10.42 14.29 21.00
CA ILE A 98 10.41 13.80 22.40
C ILE A 98 9.20 12.94 22.79
N PHE A 99 9.45 11.68 23.17
CA PHE A 99 8.53 10.91 24.02
C PHE A 99 9.28 10.08 25.07
N GLY A 100 8.91 10.30 26.32
CA GLY A 100 9.48 9.71 27.53
C GLY A 100 9.49 10.76 28.65
N LEU A 101 8.62 10.63 29.66
CA LEU A 101 8.83 11.34 30.91
C LEU A 101 10.02 10.67 31.61
N GLY A 102 11.19 11.29 31.49
CA GLY A 102 12.46 10.78 32.01
C GLY A 102 13.52 10.73 30.92
N ASP A 103 14.65 11.39 31.16
CA ASP A 103 15.75 11.65 30.22
C ASP A 103 16.50 10.39 29.71
N GLU A 104 16.00 9.19 29.97
CA GLU A 104 16.74 7.93 29.80
C GLU A 104 16.24 7.07 28.62
N TRP A 105 15.13 7.43 27.96
CA TRP A 105 14.56 6.66 26.83
C TRP A 105 14.01 7.53 25.68
N ILE A 106 14.66 8.63 25.35
CA ILE A 106 14.30 9.43 24.17
C ILE A 106 14.68 8.62 22.91
N GLN A 107 13.75 7.80 22.43
CA GLN A 107 13.92 7.10 21.16
C GLN A 107 13.63 8.08 20.01
N ARG A 108 14.68 8.38 19.26
CA ARG A 108 14.72 9.36 18.17
C ARG A 108 14.59 8.64 16.83
N GLY A 109 14.11 9.29 15.78
CA GLY A 109 13.78 8.63 14.50
C GLY A 109 13.87 9.56 13.29
N ALA A 110 13.12 9.24 12.23
CA ALA A 110 13.00 10.08 11.05
C ALA A 110 11.67 10.84 11.03
N GLN A 111 11.71 12.07 10.53
CA GLN A 111 10.54 12.89 10.22
C GLN A 111 10.51 13.21 8.73
N TRP A 112 9.35 13.64 8.25
CA TRP A 112 9.20 14.05 6.86
C TRP A 112 8.40 15.34 6.73
N SER A 113 8.64 16.03 5.62
CA SER A 113 7.82 17.14 5.13
C SER A 113 7.67 17.02 3.63
N SER A 114 6.56 17.50 3.06
CA SER A 114 6.27 17.37 1.64
C SER A 114 5.69 18.65 1.05
N ASP A 115 5.69 18.67 -0.28
CA ASP A 115 4.98 19.61 -1.14
C ASP A 115 4.32 18.81 -2.28
N GLU A 116 3.78 19.48 -3.31
CA GLU A 116 3.00 18.84 -4.38
C GLU A 116 3.78 17.76 -5.17
N ASN A 117 5.10 17.86 -5.24
CA ASN A 117 5.92 17.01 -6.13
C ASN A 117 7.11 16.35 -5.45
N TRP A 118 7.38 16.68 -4.19
CA TRP A 118 8.53 16.17 -3.47
C TRP A 118 8.21 15.92 -2.00
N ILE A 119 8.99 15.01 -1.41
CA ILE A 119 9.03 14.74 0.01
C ILE A 119 10.49 14.77 0.46
N VAL A 120 10.74 15.41 1.61
CA VAL A 120 12.03 15.37 2.29
C VAL A 120 11.88 14.51 3.53
N VAL A 121 12.80 13.56 3.69
CA VAL A 121 12.94 12.78 4.92
C VAL A 121 14.21 13.21 5.63
N PHE A 122 14.08 13.58 6.89
CA PHE A 122 15.19 13.93 7.78
C PHE A 122 15.35 12.86 8.85
N ARG A 123 16.56 12.31 8.98
CA ARG A 123 16.93 11.44 10.11
C ARG A 123 17.61 12.25 11.19
N GLU A 124 17.16 12.08 12.43
CA GLU A 124 17.73 12.79 13.57
C GLU A 124 19.18 12.35 13.87
N TYR A 125 20.01 13.25 14.40
CA TYR A 125 21.48 13.03 14.53
C TYR A 125 21.86 11.88 15.47
N THR A 126 21.01 11.60 16.45
CA THR A 126 21.21 10.58 17.49
C THR A 126 20.28 9.39 17.30
N ASP A 127 19.58 9.29 16.17
CA ASP A 127 18.90 8.05 15.82
C ASP A 127 19.93 7.00 15.40
N GLU A 128 19.99 5.92 16.17
CA GLU A 128 20.85 4.76 15.88
C GLU A 128 20.09 3.64 15.17
N SER A 129 18.78 3.81 14.93
CA SER A 129 17.88 2.71 14.57
C SER A 129 17.46 2.67 13.10
N TRP A 130 17.65 3.73 12.29
CA TRP A 130 17.21 3.73 10.89
C TRP A 130 18.38 3.76 9.91
N GLU A 131 18.76 2.64 9.30
CA GLU A 131 19.77 2.65 8.23
C GLU A 131 19.18 3.00 6.86
N GLU A 132 17.95 2.53 6.63
CA GLU A 132 17.21 2.74 5.40
C GLU A 132 15.77 3.13 5.71
N PHE A 133 15.18 3.90 4.80
CA PHE A 133 13.78 4.26 4.86
C PHE A 133 13.06 3.98 3.55
N ARG A 134 11.73 3.94 3.60
CA ARG A 134 10.87 3.83 2.43
C ARG A 134 9.64 4.69 2.63
N VAL A 135 9.33 5.52 1.64
CA VAL A 135 8.12 6.33 1.58
C VAL A 135 7.14 5.66 0.62
N ILE A 136 5.91 5.48 1.09
CA ILE A 136 4.79 5.03 0.27
C ILE A 136 3.69 6.10 0.35
N ILE A 137 3.17 6.51 -0.81
CA ILE A 137 2.23 7.64 -0.90
C ILE A 137 0.98 7.23 -1.67
N TRP A 138 -0.17 7.64 -1.15
CA TRP A 138 -1.45 7.63 -1.84
C TRP A 138 -2.00 9.05 -1.92
N LYS A 139 -2.59 9.43 -3.04
CA LYS A 139 -3.38 10.66 -3.16
C LYS A 139 -4.72 10.45 -2.44
N ILE A 140 -5.15 11.45 -1.68
CA ILE A 140 -6.44 11.45 -0.98
C ILE A 140 -7.32 12.56 -1.54
N THR A 141 -7.99 12.27 -2.65
CA THR A 141 -8.93 13.18 -3.33
C THR A 141 -10.37 12.78 -3.08
#